data_AF-A0A7L2YZ84-F1
#
_entry.id   AF-A0A7L2YZ84-F1
#
_cell.length_a   1.000
_cell.length_b   1.000
_cell.length_c   1.000
_cell.angle_alpha   90.00
_cell.angle_beta   90.00
_cell.angle_gamma   90.00
#
_symmetry.space_group_name_H-M   'P 1'
#
loop_
_entity.id
_entity.type
_entity.pdbx_description
1 polymer ?
#
loop_
_entity_poly.entity_id
_entity_poly.type
_entity_poly.pdbx_seq_one_letter_code
_entity_poly.pdbx_strand_id
1 'polypeptide(L)'
;QDDPVTNLNNAFEVAEKYLDIPKMLDAEDIVGTLRPDEKAIMTYVSCFYHAFSGAQKAETAANRICKVLAVNQENEHLMEDYEKLASDLLEWIKRTIPWLEDRSPQKTIQEMQQKLEDFRDYRRVHKPPKVQEKCQLEINFNTLQTKLRLSNRPAFMPSEGRMVSDINTGWQHLEQAEKGYEEWLLTEIRRLERLDHLAEKFRQKASIHEAWTEGKESLLKQKDYEAATLSDVKALLRKHEAFESDLAAHQDRVEQIAAIAQELNELYYYDSPKVNARCQKICDQWDVLGSLTHSRREALEKTEKQLETIDELHLEYAKRAAPFNNWMESAMEDLQDMFIVHTTEEIEGLITAHDQFKSTLPDANKEREAILGIQQEAQRIADLNGIKLAGNNPYTSVTPHIINSKWERVQQLVPKRDHALLDEQSKQQSNERLRRQFAGQANIVGPWIQTKME
;
A
#
# COMPACT_ATOMS: atom_id res chain seq x y z
N GLN A 1 -43.12 83.99 -95.64
CA GLN A 1 -44.34 83.60 -96.38
C GLN A 1 -44.67 82.22 -95.88
N ASP A 2 -45.78 82.12 -95.13
CA ASP A 2 -46.21 80.88 -94.51
C ASP A 2 -46.77 79.95 -95.59
N ASP A 3 -45.90 79.15 -96.20
CA ASP A 3 -46.28 77.98 -96.99
C ASP A 3 -45.91 76.71 -96.20
N PRO A 4 -46.86 76.16 -95.43
CA PRO A 4 -46.63 74.99 -94.59
C PRO A 4 -46.29 73.74 -95.40
N VAL A 5 -46.81 73.59 -96.63
CA VAL A 5 -46.62 72.41 -97.48
C VAL A 5 -45.17 72.37 -97.98
N THR A 6 -44.66 73.50 -98.48
CA THR A 6 -43.26 73.60 -98.95
C THR A 6 -42.25 73.45 -97.81
N ASN A 7 -42.55 73.95 -96.61
CA ASN A 7 -41.68 73.78 -95.45
C ASN A 7 -41.59 72.32 -94.98
N LEU A 8 -42.72 71.60 -94.98
CA LEU A 8 -42.76 70.17 -94.62
C LEU A 8 -42.03 69.31 -95.66
N ASN A 9 -42.28 69.54 -96.95
CA ASN A 9 -41.59 68.81 -98.02
C ASN A 9 -40.08 69.05 -98.01
N ASN A 10 -39.61 70.28 -97.76
CA ASN A 10 -38.19 70.57 -97.58
C ASN A 10 -37.60 69.84 -96.36
N ALA A 11 -38.30 69.81 -95.23
CA ALA A 11 -37.85 69.07 -94.04
C ALA A 11 -37.77 67.55 -94.32
N PHE A 12 -38.73 67.01 -95.06
CA PHE A 12 -38.79 65.60 -95.42
C PHE A 12 -37.68 65.21 -96.41
N GLU A 13 -37.39 66.07 -97.39
CA GLU A 13 -36.28 65.87 -98.34
C GLU A 13 -34.90 65.96 -97.70
N VAL A 14 -34.70 66.94 -96.81
CA VAL A 14 -33.43 67.07 -96.08
C VAL A 14 -33.20 65.86 -95.18
N ALA A 15 -34.26 65.35 -94.54
CA ALA A 15 -34.16 64.19 -93.68
C ALA A 15 -33.90 62.88 -94.44
N GLU A 16 -34.53 62.69 -95.59
CA GLU A 16 -34.29 61.52 -96.44
C GLU A 16 -32.86 61.53 -97.02
N LYS A 17 -32.40 62.69 -97.49
CA LYS A 17 -31.10 62.81 -98.18
C LYS A 17 -29.89 62.80 -97.25
N TYR A 18 -30.01 63.38 -96.06
CA TYR A 18 -28.86 63.57 -95.16
C TYR A 18 -28.94 62.77 -93.86
N LEU A 19 -30.12 62.28 -93.46
CA LEU A 19 -30.32 61.54 -92.21
C LEU A 19 -30.82 60.10 -92.43
N ASP A 20 -31.02 59.69 -93.68
CA ASP A 20 -31.56 58.37 -94.08
C ASP A 20 -32.93 58.06 -93.42
N ILE A 21 -33.75 59.11 -93.23
CA ILE A 21 -35.11 58.99 -92.70
C ILE A 21 -36.10 58.98 -93.87
N PRO A 22 -36.76 57.85 -94.17
CA PRO A 22 -37.65 57.74 -95.33
C PRO A 22 -38.86 58.66 -95.19
N LYS A 23 -39.35 59.25 -96.28
CA LYS A 23 -40.56 60.08 -96.26
C LYS A 23 -41.80 59.23 -95.97
N MET A 24 -42.32 59.32 -94.74
CA MET A 24 -43.49 58.53 -94.29
C MET A 24 -44.77 59.38 -94.17
N LEU A 25 -44.68 60.68 -94.39
CA LEU A 25 -45.79 61.62 -94.29
C LEU A 25 -45.93 62.40 -95.59
N ASP A 26 -47.17 62.61 -96.01
CA ASP A 26 -47.50 63.51 -97.09
C ASP A 26 -47.77 64.91 -96.53
N ALA A 27 -47.11 65.92 -97.08
CA ALA A 27 -47.25 67.31 -96.64
C ALA A 27 -48.65 67.87 -96.94
N GLU A 28 -49.30 67.40 -98.00
CA GLU A 28 -50.66 67.82 -98.36
C GLU A 28 -51.69 67.27 -97.37
N ASP A 29 -51.52 66.03 -96.90
CA ASP A 29 -52.39 65.39 -95.90
C ASP A 29 -52.26 66.03 -94.52
N ILE A 30 -51.08 66.50 -94.13
CA ILE A 30 -50.88 67.20 -92.85
C ILE A 30 -51.53 68.58 -92.84
N VAL A 31 -51.45 69.33 -93.95
CA VAL A 31 -51.92 70.71 -94.00
C VAL A 31 -53.41 70.79 -94.37
N GLY A 32 -53.90 69.86 -95.19
CA GLY A 32 -55.29 69.81 -95.64
C GLY A 32 -56.27 69.25 -94.61
N THR A 33 -55.79 68.56 -93.58
CA THR A 33 -56.65 67.92 -92.56
C THR A 33 -56.75 68.78 -91.30
N LEU A 34 -57.98 69.10 -90.86
CA LEU A 34 -58.26 69.94 -89.69
C LEU A 34 -57.60 69.43 -88.39
N ARG A 35 -57.29 68.12 -88.34
CA ARG A 35 -56.53 67.49 -87.26
C ARG A 35 -55.66 66.36 -87.84
N PRO A 36 -54.35 66.57 -88.00
CA PRO A 36 -53.45 65.54 -88.53
C PRO A 36 -53.41 64.30 -87.64
N ASP A 37 -53.08 63.14 -88.22
CA ASP A 37 -52.93 61.90 -87.47
C ASP A 37 -51.72 61.99 -86.53
N GLU A 38 -52.01 62.13 -85.24
CA GLU A 38 -51.04 62.23 -84.16
C GLU A 38 -50.07 61.04 -84.15
N LYS A 39 -50.54 59.83 -84.46
CA LYS A 39 -49.69 58.64 -84.48
C LYS A 39 -48.71 58.68 -85.64
N ALA A 40 -49.14 59.14 -86.80
CA ALA A 40 -48.29 59.27 -87.98
C ALA A 40 -47.19 60.32 -87.75
N ILE A 41 -47.57 61.49 -87.21
CA ILE A 41 -46.61 62.55 -86.87
C ILE A 41 -45.63 62.10 -85.77
N MET A 42 -46.12 61.49 -84.68
CA MET A 42 -45.26 60.98 -83.61
C MET A 42 -44.27 59.94 -84.12
N THR A 43 -44.70 59.05 -85.01
CA THR A 43 -43.84 58.02 -85.59
C THR A 43 -42.71 58.64 -86.40
N TYR A 44 -43.03 59.64 -87.24
CA TYR A 44 -42.03 60.33 -88.04
C TYR A 44 -41.06 61.15 -87.20
N VAL A 45 -41.55 61.92 -86.22
CA VAL A 45 -40.70 62.69 -85.29
C VAL A 45 -39.83 61.75 -84.42
N SER A 46 -40.31 60.56 -84.07
CA SER A 46 -39.53 59.53 -83.37
C SER A 46 -38.32 59.04 -84.19
N CYS A 47 -38.45 58.94 -85.52
CA CYS A 47 -37.31 58.63 -86.40
C CYS A 47 -36.23 59.72 -86.34
N PHE A 48 -36.61 61.00 -86.31
CA PHE A 48 -35.67 62.11 -86.11
C PHE A 48 -35.01 62.04 -84.74
N TYR A 49 -35.79 61.78 -83.68
CA TYR A 49 -35.22 61.56 -82.35
C TYR A 49 -34.22 60.41 -82.37
N HIS A 50 -34.50 59.29 -83.04
CA HIS A 50 -33.58 58.16 -83.11
C HIS A 50 -32.31 58.43 -83.91
N ALA A 51 -32.36 59.24 -84.97
CA ALA A 51 -31.22 59.65 -85.77
C ALA A 51 -30.33 60.67 -85.03
N PHE A 52 -30.93 61.63 -84.32
CA PHE A 52 -30.21 62.70 -83.63
C PHE A 52 -29.79 62.36 -82.18
N SER A 53 -30.45 61.42 -81.50
CA SER A 53 -30.12 61.02 -80.12
C SER A 53 -28.90 60.09 -79.99
N GLY A 54 -28.10 59.90 -81.06
CA GLY A 54 -26.93 59.01 -81.05
C GLY A 54 -25.97 59.24 -79.88
N ALA A 55 -25.70 60.51 -79.53
CA ALA A 55 -24.85 60.87 -78.39
C ALA A 55 -25.48 60.46 -77.04
N GLN A 56 -26.77 60.72 -76.84
CA GLN A 56 -27.50 60.36 -75.62
C GLN A 56 -27.70 58.84 -75.49
N LYS A 57 -27.88 58.13 -76.61
CA LYS A 57 -27.92 56.66 -76.67
C LYS A 57 -26.56 56.05 -76.29
N ALA A 58 -25.45 56.62 -76.80
CA ALA A 58 -24.11 56.18 -76.45
C ALA A 58 -23.79 56.41 -74.97
N GLU A 59 -24.15 57.57 -74.42
CA GLU A 59 -24.01 57.88 -72.99
C GLU A 59 -24.86 56.95 -72.12
N THR A 60 -26.11 56.67 -72.51
CA THR A 60 -26.98 55.74 -71.80
C THR A 60 -26.43 54.30 -71.85
N ALA A 61 -25.85 53.88 -72.97
CA ALA A 61 -25.18 52.59 -73.11
C ALA A 61 -23.92 52.51 -72.23
N ALA A 62 -23.08 53.56 -72.22
CA ALA A 62 -21.91 53.66 -71.36
C ALA A 62 -22.30 53.58 -69.88
N ASN A 63 -23.32 54.33 -69.45
CA ASN A 63 -23.84 54.29 -68.08
C ASN A 63 -24.38 52.90 -67.69
N ARG A 64 -25.00 52.17 -68.62
CA ARG A 64 -25.40 50.77 -68.39
C ARG A 64 -24.20 49.85 -68.21
N ILE A 65 -23.15 50.00 -69.03
CA ILE A 65 -21.90 49.24 -68.91
C ILE A 65 -21.22 49.54 -67.57
N CYS A 66 -21.11 50.81 -67.17
CA CYS A 66 -20.52 51.21 -65.89
C CYS A 66 -21.25 50.59 -64.69
N LYS A 67 -22.60 50.54 -64.71
CA LYS A 67 -23.38 49.88 -63.66
C LYS A 67 -23.12 48.38 -63.58
N VAL A 68 -23.04 47.71 -64.74
CA VAL A 68 -22.73 46.28 -64.80
C VAL A 68 -21.30 46.01 -64.31
N LEU A 69 -20.35 46.87 -64.68
CA LEU A 69 -18.95 46.77 -64.25
C LEU A 69 -18.81 46.95 -62.73
N ALA A 70 -19.49 47.94 -62.15
CA ALA A 70 -19.46 48.17 -60.69
C ALA A 70 -19.97 46.95 -59.91
N VAL A 71 -21.07 46.34 -60.36
CA VAL A 71 -21.60 45.10 -59.76
C VAL A 71 -20.60 43.95 -59.91
N ASN A 72 -19.85 43.87 -61.00
CA ASN A 72 -18.81 42.83 -61.17
C ASN A 72 -17.66 43.02 -60.21
N GLN A 73 -17.16 44.25 -60.10
CA GLN A 73 -16.06 44.59 -59.20
C GLN A 73 -16.43 44.30 -57.74
N GLU A 74 -17.66 44.62 -57.32
CA GLU A 74 -18.15 44.24 -55.99
C GLU A 74 -18.21 42.72 -55.80
N ASN A 75 -18.65 41.97 -56.81
CA ASN A 75 -18.70 40.52 -56.72
C ASN A 75 -17.29 39.91 -56.68
N GLU A 76 -16.35 40.45 -57.46
CA GLU A 76 -14.93 40.05 -57.44
C GLU A 76 -14.30 40.29 -56.08
N HIS A 77 -14.53 41.47 -55.49
CA HIS A 77 -14.08 41.77 -54.14
C HIS A 77 -14.66 40.78 -53.10
N LEU A 78 -15.95 40.47 -53.18
CA LEU A 78 -16.58 39.48 -52.29
C LEU A 78 -16.04 38.06 -52.48
N MET A 79 -15.67 37.69 -53.71
CA MET A 79 -15.01 36.42 -54.02
C MET A 79 -13.60 36.35 -53.42
N GLU A 80 -12.81 37.41 -53.58
CA GLU A 80 -11.45 37.52 -53.01
C GLU A 80 -11.48 37.50 -51.48
N ASP A 81 -12.41 38.24 -50.86
CA ASP A 81 -12.61 38.24 -49.41
C ASP A 81 -12.95 36.85 -48.89
N TYR A 82 -13.83 36.12 -49.58
CA TYR A 82 -14.17 34.74 -49.23
C TYR A 82 -12.93 33.84 -49.30
N GLU A 83 -12.19 33.88 -50.42
CA GLU A 83 -11.02 33.04 -50.65
C GLU A 83 -9.90 33.31 -49.64
N LYS A 84 -9.69 34.58 -49.27
CA LYS A 84 -8.72 34.97 -48.26
C LYS A 84 -9.12 34.48 -46.87
N LEU A 85 -10.35 34.75 -46.45
CA LEU A 85 -10.86 34.28 -45.15
C LEU A 85 -10.87 32.75 -45.05
N ALA A 86 -11.23 32.05 -46.13
CA ALA A 86 -11.21 30.60 -46.20
C ALA A 86 -9.78 30.06 -46.03
N SER A 87 -8.81 30.67 -46.72
CA SER A 87 -7.40 30.27 -46.63
C SER A 87 -6.84 30.46 -45.23
N ASP A 88 -7.02 31.65 -44.66
CA ASP A 88 -6.51 32.01 -43.33
C ASP A 88 -7.13 31.11 -42.24
N LEU A 89 -8.44 30.84 -42.33
CA LEU A 89 -9.14 29.98 -41.38
C LEU A 89 -8.70 28.52 -41.49
N LEU A 90 -8.59 27.98 -42.71
CA LEU A 90 -8.14 26.60 -42.93
C LEU A 90 -6.69 26.39 -42.52
N GLU A 91 -5.81 27.36 -42.78
CA GLU A 91 -4.42 27.32 -42.33
C GLU A 91 -4.34 27.34 -40.80
N TRP A 92 -5.12 28.21 -40.16
CA TRP A 92 -5.20 28.26 -38.69
C TRP A 92 -5.69 26.94 -38.10
N ILE A 93 -6.75 26.34 -38.67
CA ILE A 93 -7.25 25.01 -38.25
C ILE A 93 -6.13 23.96 -38.39
N LYS A 94 -5.49 23.89 -39.56
CA LYS A 94 -4.41 22.92 -39.83
C LYS A 94 -3.22 23.06 -38.88
N ARG A 95 -2.90 24.29 -38.44
CA ARG A 95 -1.82 24.54 -37.46
C ARG A 95 -2.24 24.24 -36.03
N THR A 96 -3.51 24.44 -35.69
CA THR A 96 -4.01 24.31 -34.32
C THR A 96 -4.30 22.86 -33.95
N ILE A 97 -4.78 22.04 -34.89
CA ILE A 97 -5.08 20.61 -34.64
C ILE A 97 -3.88 19.85 -34.05
N PRO A 98 -2.64 19.92 -34.61
CA PRO A 98 -1.50 19.21 -34.03
C PRO A 98 -1.17 19.61 -32.59
N TRP A 99 -1.38 20.89 -32.22
CA TRP A 99 -1.20 21.34 -30.83
C TRP A 99 -2.27 20.76 -29.90
N LEU A 100 -3.52 20.66 -30.37
CA LEU A 100 -4.61 20.00 -29.64
C LEU A 100 -4.51 18.47 -29.66
N GLU A 101 -3.73 17.88 -30.55
CA GLU A 101 -3.47 16.44 -30.61
C GLU A 101 -2.21 16.03 -29.85
N ASP A 102 -1.38 17.00 -29.42
CA ASP A 102 -0.25 16.71 -28.54
C ASP A 102 -0.75 16.20 -27.18
N ARG A 103 -0.48 14.92 -26.91
CA ARG A 103 -0.83 14.22 -25.68
C ARG A 103 0.40 13.96 -24.81
N SER A 104 1.44 14.79 -24.92
CA SER A 104 2.68 14.64 -24.14
C SER A 104 2.42 14.83 -22.63
N PRO A 105 2.53 13.75 -21.81
CA PRO A 105 2.35 13.86 -20.37
C PRO A 105 3.50 14.64 -19.75
N GLN A 106 3.18 15.47 -18.75
CA GLN A 106 4.19 16.18 -17.97
C GLN A 106 4.42 15.47 -16.63
N LYS A 107 5.57 15.74 -16.01
CA LYS A 107 5.97 15.04 -14.79
C LYS A 107 5.33 15.64 -13.54
N THR A 108 5.02 16.93 -13.59
CA THR A 108 4.48 17.66 -12.44
C THR A 108 3.07 18.16 -12.70
N ILE A 109 2.29 18.23 -11.63
CA ILE A 109 0.95 18.83 -11.67
C ILE A 109 1.00 20.29 -12.11
N GLN A 110 2.04 21.03 -11.73
CA GLN A 110 2.22 22.44 -12.07
C GLN A 110 2.38 22.65 -13.58
N GLU A 111 3.16 21.81 -14.26
CA GLU A 111 3.31 21.86 -15.71
C GLU A 111 1.99 21.54 -16.43
N MET A 112 1.21 20.58 -15.91
CA MET A 112 -0.13 20.28 -16.46
C MET A 112 -1.14 21.40 -16.21
N GLN A 113 -1.07 22.07 -15.05
CA GLN A 113 -1.89 23.25 -14.75
C GLN A 113 -1.55 24.41 -15.69
N GLN A 114 -0.28 24.59 -16.05
CA GLN A 114 0.11 25.58 -17.04
C GLN A 114 -0.49 25.26 -18.41
N LYS A 115 -0.40 23.99 -18.87
CA LYS A 115 -1.06 23.56 -20.13
C LYS A 115 -2.58 23.79 -20.12
N LEU A 116 -3.23 23.64 -18.96
CA LEU A 116 -4.65 23.93 -18.80
C LEU A 116 -4.93 25.44 -18.91
N GLU A 117 -4.06 26.29 -18.38
CA GLU A 117 -4.21 27.74 -18.50
C GLU A 117 -3.98 28.21 -19.94
N ASP A 118 -2.98 27.68 -20.64
CA ASP A 118 -2.77 27.94 -22.06
C ASP A 118 -4.00 27.53 -22.89
N PHE A 119 -4.65 26.41 -22.55
CA PHE A 119 -5.91 25.99 -23.17
C PHE A 119 -7.09 26.91 -22.86
N ARG A 120 -7.17 27.44 -21.64
CA ARG A 120 -8.18 28.44 -21.26
C ARG A 120 -7.98 29.74 -22.01
N ASP A 121 -6.74 30.20 -22.15
CA ASP A 121 -6.40 31.39 -22.94
C ASP A 121 -6.76 31.20 -24.42
N TYR A 122 -6.42 30.04 -24.99
CA TYR A 122 -6.88 29.64 -26.32
C TYR A 122 -8.41 29.75 -26.48
N ARG A 123 -9.19 29.20 -25.53
CA ARG A 123 -10.67 29.23 -25.59
C ARG A 123 -11.26 30.62 -25.35
N ARG A 124 -10.60 31.48 -24.57
CA ARG A 124 -11.12 32.80 -24.17
C ARG A 124 -10.74 33.92 -25.12
N VAL A 125 -9.55 33.86 -25.70
CA VAL A 125 -8.96 34.95 -26.48
C VAL A 125 -8.82 34.56 -27.95
N HIS A 126 -8.24 33.38 -28.23
CA HIS A 126 -7.84 33.03 -29.59
C HIS A 126 -8.95 32.37 -30.43
N LYS A 127 -9.80 31.53 -29.85
CA LYS A 127 -10.90 30.84 -30.55
C LYS A 127 -12.09 31.76 -30.91
N PRO A 128 -12.59 32.64 -30.01
CA PRO A 128 -13.78 33.44 -30.30
C PRO A 128 -13.74 34.27 -31.61
N PRO A 129 -12.64 34.97 -31.96
CA PRO A 129 -12.59 35.68 -33.25
C PRO A 129 -12.67 34.72 -34.44
N LYS A 130 -12.13 33.50 -34.34
CA LYS A 130 -12.20 32.49 -35.41
C LYS A 130 -13.60 31.92 -35.61
N VAL A 131 -14.40 31.83 -34.55
CA VAL A 131 -15.84 31.52 -34.66
C VAL A 131 -16.57 32.62 -35.44
N GLN A 132 -16.23 33.90 -35.17
CA GLN A 132 -16.81 35.03 -35.88
C GLN A 132 -16.37 35.05 -37.36
N GLU A 133 -15.10 34.79 -37.65
CA GLU A 133 -14.60 34.66 -39.03
C GLU A 133 -15.30 33.54 -39.80
N LYS A 134 -15.53 32.37 -39.18
CA LYS A 134 -16.31 31.27 -39.78
C LYS A 134 -17.73 31.72 -40.14
N CYS A 135 -18.42 32.38 -39.20
CA CYS A 135 -19.77 32.89 -39.43
C CYS A 135 -19.79 33.94 -40.55
N GLN A 136 -18.83 34.87 -40.55
CA GLN A 136 -18.70 35.90 -41.57
C GLN A 136 -18.45 35.30 -42.97
N LEU A 137 -17.66 34.24 -43.04
CA LEU A 137 -17.39 33.52 -44.28
C LEU A 137 -18.67 32.89 -44.87
N GLU A 138 -19.50 32.27 -44.02
CA GLU A 138 -20.80 31.71 -44.44
C GLU A 138 -21.76 32.81 -44.89
N ILE A 139 -21.77 33.96 -44.20
CA ILE A 139 -22.55 35.15 -44.59
C ILE A 139 -22.09 35.64 -45.97
N ASN A 140 -20.78 35.86 -46.16
CA ASN A 140 -20.21 36.34 -47.42
C ASN A 140 -20.57 35.41 -48.58
N PHE A 141 -20.47 34.09 -48.39
CA PHE A 141 -20.87 33.10 -49.38
C PHE A 141 -22.36 33.20 -49.74
N ASN A 142 -23.24 33.22 -48.74
CA ASN A 142 -24.69 33.27 -48.96
C ASN A 142 -25.13 34.59 -49.64
N THR A 143 -24.53 35.71 -49.26
CA THR A 143 -24.75 37.02 -49.88
C THR A 143 -24.30 37.01 -51.33
N LEU A 144 -23.10 36.51 -51.62
CA LEU A 144 -22.55 36.42 -52.97
C LEU A 144 -23.41 35.50 -53.87
N GLN A 145 -23.79 34.32 -53.38
CA GLN A 145 -24.68 33.41 -54.12
C GLN A 145 -26.02 34.06 -54.47
N THR A 146 -26.60 34.81 -53.54
CA THR A 146 -27.86 35.52 -53.77
C THR A 146 -27.68 36.67 -54.78
N LYS A 147 -26.61 37.47 -54.66
CA LYS A 147 -26.28 38.55 -55.62
C LYS A 147 -26.11 38.00 -57.05
N LEU A 148 -25.40 36.90 -57.21
CA LEU A 148 -25.16 36.26 -58.51
C LEU A 148 -26.45 35.70 -59.11
N ARG A 149 -27.29 35.04 -58.30
CA ARG A 149 -28.60 34.52 -58.72
C ARG A 149 -29.54 35.63 -59.20
N LEU A 150 -29.66 36.72 -58.44
CA LEU A 150 -30.51 37.86 -58.82
C LEU A 150 -30.03 38.54 -60.12
N SER A 151 -28.74 38.47 -60.40
CA SER A 151 -28.13 39.03 -61.62
C SER A 151 -28.13 38.05 -62.81
N ASN A 152 -28.74 36.87 -62.67
CA ASN A 152 -28.70 35.77 -63.65
C ASN A 152 -27.27 35.38 -64.06
N ARG A 153 -26.33 35.38 -63.10
CA ARG A 153 -24.94 34.98 -63.30
C ARG A 153 -24.68 33.58 -62.77
N PRO A 154 -23.65 32.88 -63.28
CA PRO A 154 -23.22 31.60 -62.72
C PRO A 154 -22.93 31.71 -61.22
N ALA A 155 -23.25 30.64 -60.49
CA ALA A 155 -22.96 30.55 -59.07
C ALA A 155 -21.44 30.59 -58.84
N PHE A 156 -21.03 31.26 -57.77
CA PHE A 156 -19.63 31.24 -57.34
C PHE A 156 -19.30 29.83 -56.82
N MET A 157 -18.19 29.27 -57.28
CA MET A 157 -17.67 28.01 -56.78
C MET A 157 -16.25 28.28 -56.28
N PRO A 158 -16.00 28.16 -54.96
CA PRO A 158 -14.68 28.32 -54.39
C PRO A 158 -13.66 27.34 -54.98
N SER A 159 -12.39 27.68 -54.83
CA SER A 159 -11.27 26.80 -55.18
C SER A 159 -11.37 25.45 -54.43
N GLU A 160 -10.85 24.39 -55.05
CA GLU A 160 -10.90 23.03 -54.48
C GLU A 160 -10.30 22.97 -53.07
N GLY A 161 -11.02 22.36 -52.12
CA GLY A 161 -10.62 22.27 -50.72
C GLY A 161 -10.91 23.52 -49.88
N ARG A 162 -11.57 24.53 -50.45
CA ARG A 162 -12.03 25.75 -49.77
C ARG A 162 -13.54 25.91 -49.79
N MET A 163 -14.28 24.83 -50.04
CA MET A 163 -15.74 24.89 -50.00
C MET A 163 -16.22 25.10 -48.56
N VAL A 164 -17.41 25.68 -48.40
CA VAL A 164 -18.06 25.82 -47.08
C VAL A 164 -18.21 24.46 -46.38
N SER A 165 -18.39 23.37 -47.14
CA SER A 165 -18.39 22.00 -46.60
C SER A 165 -17.04 21.62 -46.00
N ASP A 166 -15.93 21.91 -46.68
CA ASP A 166 -14.58 21.55 -46.26
C ASP A 166 -14.18 22.32 -44.99
N ILE A 167 -14.56 23.59 -44.92
CA ILE A 167 -14.38 24.43 -43.73
C ILE A 167 -15.18 23.87 -42.56
N ASN A 168 -16.42 23.44 -42.80
CA ASN A 168 -17.24 22.81 -41.78
C ASN A 168 -16.66 21.48 -41.29
N THR A 169 -16.14 20.65 -42.19
CA THR A 169 -15.43 19.41 -41.82
C THR A 169 -14.17 19.69 -41.01
N GLY A 170 -13.33 20.64 -41.45
CA GLY A 170 -12.13 21.05 -40.71
C GLY A 170 -12.46 21.61 -39.32
N TRP A 171 -13.53 22.40 -39.23
CA TRP A 171 -14.02 22.93 -37.96
C TRP A 171 -14.55 21.82 -37.03
N GLN A 172 -15.27 20.83 -37.56
CA GLN A 172 -15.70 19.67 -36.79
C GLN A 172 -14.52 18.86 -36.25
N HIS A 173 -13.47 18.65 -37.06
CA HIS A 173 -12.24 17.98 -36.60
C HIS A 173 -11.55 18.77 -35.49
N LEU A 174 -11.49 20.10 -35.61
CA LEU A 174 -10.97 20.96 -34.54
C LEU A 174 -11.76 20.79 -33.24
N GLU A 175 -13.09 20.83 -33.29
CA GLU A 175 -13.96 20.65 -32.12
C GLU A 175 -13.79 19.27 -31.47
N GLN A 176 -13.57 18.21 -32.27
CA GLN A 176 -13.26 16.87 -31.76
C GLN A 176 -11.90 16.83 -31.08
N ALA A 177 -10.87 17.42 -31.69
CA ALA A 177 -9.54 17.51 -31.11
C ALA A 177 -9.54 18.29 -29.78
N GLU A 178 -10.30 19.39 -29.71
CA GLU A 178 -10.49 20.17 -28.48
C GLU A 178 -11.14 19.36 -27.37
N LYS A 179 -12.23 18.65 -27.67
CA LYS A 179 -12.91 17.81 -26.69
C LYS A 179 -11.97 16.73 -26.16
N GLY A 180 -11.23 16.07 -27.04
CA GLY A 180 -10.25 15.06 -26.65
C GLY A 180 -9.09 15.63 -25.83
N TYR A 181 -8.63 16.85 -26.12
CA TYR A 181 -7.56 17.53 -25.38
C TYR A 181 -8.02 17.92 -23.98
N GLU A 182 -9.23 18.47 -23.85
CA GLU A 182 -9.83 18.80 -22.55
C GLU A 182 -10.03 17.55 -21.68
N GLU A 183 -10.59 16.47 -22.23
CA GLU A 183 -10.79 15.21 -21.52
C GLU A 183 -9.45 14.60 -21.06
N TRP A 184 -8.43 14.62 -21.92
CA TRP A 184 -7.09 14.15 -21.59
C TRP A 184 -6.44 15.00 -20.48
N LEU A 185 -6.43 16.33 -20.61
CA LEU A 185 -5.86 17.24 -19.61
C LEU A 185 -6.47 17.01 -18.22
N LEU A 186 -7.80 16.95 -18.14
CA LEU A 186 -8.50 16.77 -16.87
C LEU A 186 -8.24 15.39 -16.26
N THR A 187 -8.12 14.35 -17.09
CA THR A 187 -7.80 13.00 -16.63
C THR A 187 -6.37 12.92 -16.12
N GLU A 188 -5.44 13.54 -16.82
CA GLU A 188 -4.02 13.55 -16.45
C GLU A 188 -3.75 14.38 -15.19
N ILE A 189 -4.42 15.54 -15.02
CA ILE A 189 -4.33 16.32 -13.78
C ILE A 189 -4.85 15.50 -12.59
N ARG A 190 -6.01 14.86 -12.71
CA ARG A 190 -6.55 13.99 -11.65
C ARG A 190 -5.64 12.81 -11.33
N ARG A 191 -4.98 12.24 -12.35
CA ARG A 191 -3.99 11.16 -12.17
C ARG A 191 -2.79 11.66 -11.36
N LEU A 192 -2.24 12.83 -11.70
CA LEU A 192 -1.12 13.44 -10.98
C LEU A 192 -1.49 13.83 -9.55
N GLU A 193 -2.67 14.40 -9.32
CA GLU A 193 -3.19 14.69 -7.97
C GLU A 193 -3.27 13.43 -7.10
N ARG A 194 -3.80 12.33 -7.67
CA ARG A 194 -3.87 11.04 -6.98
C ARG A 194 -2.47 10.51 -6.70
N LEU A 195 -1.54 10.59 -7.65
CA LEU A 195 -0.16 10.16 -7.47
C LEU A 195 0.54 10.92 -6.35
N ASP A 196 0.42 12.25 -6.31
CA ASP A 196 1.04 13.06 -5.25
C ASP A 196 0.47 12.71 -3.87
N HIS A 197 -0.86 12.54 -3.78
CA HIS A 197 -1.51 12.12 -2.54
C HIS A 197 -1.05 10.73 -2.08
N LEU A 198 -1.01 9.75 -2.97
CA LEU A 198 -0.57 8.38 -2.67
C LEU A 198 0.92 8.34 -2.30
N ALA A 199 1.77 9.08 -3.00
CA ALA A 199 3.19 9.15 -2.73
C ALA A 199 3.46 9.75 -1.35
N GLU A 200 2.74 10.80 -0.97
CA GLU A 200 2.85 11.39 0.37
C GLU A 200 2.33 10.44 1.45
N LYS A 201 1.19 9.79 1.21
CA LYS A 201 0.63 8.78 2.11
C LYS A 201 1.58 7.59 2.31
N PHE A 202 2.23 7.13 1.23
CA PHE A 202 3.28 6.11 1.29
C PHE A 202 4.45 6.58 2.15
N ARG A 203 4.99 7.78 1.91
CA ARG A 203 6.12 8.31 2.69
C ARG A 203 5.79 8.36 4.17
N GLN A 204 4.63 8.89 4.54
CA GLN A 204 4.21 9.00 5.95
C GLN A 204 4.06 7.62 6.59
N LYS A 205 3.31 6.70 5.96
CA LYS A 205 3.09 5.35 6.50
C LYS A 205 4.39 4.56 6.63
N ALA A 206 5.25 4.61 5.61
CA ALA A 206 6.55 3.96 5.61
C ALA A 206 7.44 4.49 6.74
N SER A 207 7.56 5.82 6.89
CA SER A 207 8.40 6.41 7.94
C SER A 207 7.91 6.07 9.35
N ILE A 208 6.58 6.06 9.57
CA ILE A 208 6.00 5.67 10.86
C ILE A 208 6.27 4.17 11.14
N HIS A 209 6.19 3.32 10.13
CA HIS A 209 6.49 1.89 10.29
C HIS A 209 7.98 1.66 10.60
N GLU A 210 8.89 2.29 9.85
CA GLU A 210 10.34 2.20 10.07
C GLU A 210 10.74 2.70 11.46
N ALA A 211 10.16 3.81 11.93
CA ALA A 211 10.40 4.30 13.28
C ALA A 211 9.91 3.32 14.36
N TRP A 212 8.83 2.58 14.07
CA TRP A 212 8.36 1.53 14.97
C TRP A 212 9.28 0.30 14.92
N THR A 213 9.81 -0.11 13.76
CA THR A 213 10.70 -1.29 13.68
C THR A 213 12.09 -1.04 14.26
N GLU A 214 12.50 0.21 14.42
CA GLU A 214 13.80 0.58 14.98
C GLU A 214 14.06 -0.09 16.34
N GLY A 215 15.19 -0.79 16.46
CA GLY A 215 15.62 -1.49 17.68
C GLY A 215 14.89 -2.81 17.98
N LYS A 216 13.75 -3.11 17.36
CA LYS A 216 12.97 -4.34 17.63
C LYS A 216 13.72 -5.61 17.28
N GLU A 217 14.43 -5.64 16.14
CA GLU A 217 15.28 -6.78 15.79
C GLU A 217 16.39 -7.03 16.81
N SER A 218 16.99 -5.97 17.34
CA SER A 218 18.04 -6.09 18.35
C SER A 218 17.47 -6.67 19.64
N LEU A 219 16.29 -6.23 20.06
CA LEU A 219 15.58 -6.76 21.23
C LEU A 219 15.29 -8.26 21.05
N LEU A 220 14.77 -8.67 19.89
CA LEU A 220 14.44 -10.07 19.62
C LEU A 220 15.66 -11.00 19.61
N LYS A 221 16.83 -10.49 19.21
CA LYS A 221 18.10 -11.24 19.20
C LYS A 221 18.76 -11.36 20.58
N GLN A 222 18.27 -10.65 21.59
CA GLN A 222 18.82 -10.78 22.94
C GLN A 222 18.60 -12.19 23.49
N LYS A 223 19.56 -12.65 24.31
CA LYS A 223 19.52 -13.95 24.96
C LYS A 223 19.45 -13.83 26.49
N ASP A 224 18.70 -12.83 26.92
CA ASP A 224 18.42 -12.49 28.32
C ASP A 224 17.82 -13.66 29.12
N TYR A 225 17.12 -14.59 28.46
CA TYR A 225 16.55 -15.78 29.08
C TYR A 225 17.58 -16.86 29.47
N GLU A 226 18.79 -16.89 28.89
CA GLU A 226 19.79 -17.94 29.17
C GLU A 226 20.31 -17.88 30.63
N ALA A 227 20.29 -16.71 31.25
CA ALA A 227 20.76 -16.49 32.63
C ALA A 227 19.63 -16.13 33.62
N ALA A 228 18.38 -16.24 33.17
CA ALA A 228 17.20 -15.81 33.92
C ALA A 228 16.66 -16.93 34.83
N THR A 229 16.01 -16.54 35.94
CA THR A 229 15.31 -17.51 36.79
C THR A 229 13.97 -17.94 36.17
N LEU A 230 13.34 -19.01 36.67
CA LEU A 230 12.04 -19.47 36.18
C LEU A 230 10.99 -18.35 36.21
N SER A 231 10.96 -17.55 37.28
CA SER A 231 10.06 -16.41 37.43
C SER A 231 10.34 -15.33 36.37
N ASP A 232 11.62 -15.05 36.11
CA ASP A 232 12.03 -14.05 35.11
C ASP A 232 11.68 -14.50 33.70
N VAL A 233 11.90 -15.77 33.35
CA VAL A 233 11.53 -16.32 32.03
C VAL A 233 10.01 -16.28 31.83
N LYS A 234 9.21 -16.63 32.86
CA LYS A 234 7.75 -16.49 32.84
C LYS A 234 7.31 -15.03 32.62
N ALA A 235 8.01 -14.08 33.23
CA ALA A 235 7.75 -12.66 33.00
C ALA A 235 8.16 -12.21 31.58
N LEU A 236 9.27 -12.73 31.05
CA LEU A 236 9.71 -12.48 29.68
C LEU A 236 8.71 -13.03 28.65
N LEU A 237 8.16 -14.23 28.86
CA LEU A 237 7.12 -14.81 28.00
C LEU A 237 5.88 -13.92 27.92
N ARG A 238 5.37 -13.44 29.06
CA ARG A 238 4.22 -12.51 29.07
C ARG A 238 4.52 -11.19 28.34
N LYS A 239 5.74 -10.66 28.49
CA LYS A 239 6.18 -9.47 27.72
C LYS A 239 6.25 -9.77 26.23
N HIS A 240 6.70 -10.97 25.86
CA HIS A 240 6.79 -11.42 24.48
C HIS A 240 5.41 -11.63 23.84
N GLU A 241 4.44 -12.18 24.58
CA GLU A 241 3.04 -12.27 24.14
C GLU A 241 2.44 -10.88 23.86
N ALA A 242 2.72 -9.89 24.72
CA ALA A 242 2.28 -8.51 24.49
C ALA A 242 2.94 -7.91 23.23
N PHE A 243 4.23 -8.21 22.99
CA PHE A 243 4.93 -7.81 21.77
C PHE A 243 4.32 -8.47 20.51
N GLU A 244 3.96 -9.74 20.56
CA GLU A 244 3.32 -10.44 19.43
C GLU A 244 1.92 -9.90 19.13
N SER A 245 1.17 -9.50 20.17
CA SER A 245 -0.10 -8.82 19.96
C SER A 245 0.07 -7.45 19.31
N ASP A 246 1.09 -6.66 19.70
CA ASP A 246 1.42 -5.39 19.05
C ASP A 246 1.89 -5.62 17.60
N LEU A 247 2.73 -6.63 17.37
CA LEU A 247 3.17 -7.05 16.03
C LEU A 247 1.97 -7.40 15.14
N ALA A 248 1.03 -8.20 15.62
CA ALA A 248 -0.17 -8.56 14.86
C ALA A 248 -1.03 -7.32 14.49
N ALA A 249 -1.14 -6.34 15.37
CA ALA A 249 -1.85 -5.08 15.09
C ALA A 249 -1.18 -4.24 14.00
N HIS A 250 0.12 -4.44 13.75
CA HIS A 250 0.90 -3.73 12.74
C HIS A 250 0.86 -4.40 11.35
N GLN A 251 0.31 -5.61 11.23
CA GLN A 251 0.21 -6.35 9.96
C GLN A 251 -0.54 -5.56 8.87
N ASP A 252 -1.73 -5.03 9.20
CA ASP A 252 -2.55 -4.22 8.28
C ASP A 252 -1.79 -2.98 7.77
N ARG A 253 -0.90 -2.41 8.58
CA ARG A 253 -0.09 -1.26 8.16
C ARG A 253 0.90 -1.63 7.06
N VAL A 254 1.54 -2.79 7.14
CA VAL A 254 2.48 -3.29 6.13
C VAL A 254 1.73 -3.59 4.83
N GLU A 255 0.57 -4.25 4.93
CA GLU A 255 -0.29 -4.54 3.78
C GLU A 255 -0.75 -3.27 3.06
N GLN A 256 -1.13 -2.23 3.80
CA GLN A 256 -1.48 -0.93 3.22
C GLN A 256 -0.29 -0.23 2.55
N ILE A 257 0.92 -0.34 3.10
CA ILE A 257 2.13 0.22 2.47
C ILE A 257 2.38 -0.46 1.12
N ALA A 258 2.29 -1.80 1.09
CA ALA A 258 2.44 -2.58 -0.14
C ALA A 258 1.34 -2.28 -1.17
N ALA A 259 0.09 -2.18 -0.74
CA ALA A 259 -1.04 -1.83 -1.61
C ALA A 259 -0.88 -0.43 -2.24
N ILE A 260 -0.44 0.57 -1.46
CA ILE A 260 -0.19 1.93 -1.99
C ILE A 260 0.99 1.91 -2.97
N ALA A 261 2.06 1.18 -2.67
CA ALA A 261 3.20 1.04 -3.58
C ALA A 261 2.78 0.41 -4.92
N GLN A 262 1.93 -0.61 -4.87
CA GLN A 262 1.36 -1.25 -6.06
C GLN A 262 0.47 -0.28 -6.87
N GLU A 263 -0.41 0.47 -6.21
CA GLU A 263 -1.24 1.48 -6.86
C GLU A 263 -0.40 2.58 -7.53
N LEU A 264 0.70 3.01 -6.89
CA LEU A 264 1.66 3.95 -7.49
C LEU A 264 2.32 3.38 -8.75
N ASN A 265 2.61 2.07 -8.79
CA ASN A 265 3.14 1.41 -9.99
C ASN A 265 2.12 1.34 -11.12
N GLU A 266 0.87 0.99 -10.83
CA GLU A 266 -0.22 0.92 -11.81
C GLU A 266 -0.51 2.28 -12.45
N LEU A 267 -0.29 3.36 -11.69
CA LEU A 267 -0.41 4.72 -12.16
C LEU A 267 0.88 5.26 -12.81
N TYR A 268 1.90 4.44 -13.04
CA TYR A 268 3.19 4.83 -13.65
C TYR A 268 3.86 6.02 -12.94
N TYR A 269 3.95 5.94 -11.62
CA TYR A 269 4.64 6.96 -10.82
C TYR A 269 6.13 7.07 -11.21
N TYR A 270 6.64 8.30 -11.33
CA TYR A 270 8.01 8.54 -11.84
C TYR A 270 9.11 7.97 -10.92
N ASP A 271 8.87 7.92 -9.60
CA ASP A 271 9.83 7.39 -8.61
C ASP A 271 9.43 6.01 -8.08
N SER A 272 8.59 5.28 -8.83
CA SER A 272 8.21 3.89 -8.55
C SER A 272 9.41 3.00 -8.17
N PRO A 273 10.58 3.06 -8.84
CA PRO A 273 11.73 2.24 -8.45
C PRO A 273 12.18 2.46 -6.99
N LYS A 274 12.19 3.69 -6.50
CA LYS A 274 12.56 3.98 -5.11
C LYS A 274 11.47 3.58 -4.12
N VAL A 275 10.21 3.81 -4.47
CA VAL A 275 9.05 3.36 -3.67
C VAL A 275 9.09 1.84 -3.50
N ASN A 276 9.31 1.10 -4.59
CA ASN A 276 9.38 -0.36 -4.58
C ASN A 276 10.58 -0.87 -3.79
N ALA A 277 11.77 -0.28 -3.96
CA ALA A 277 12.93 -0.66 -3.18
C ALA A 277 12.72 -0.45 -1.67
N ARG A 278 12.08 0.66 -1.28
CA ARG A 278 11.74 0.93 0.13
C ARG A 278 10.66 -0.01 0.65
N CYS A 279 9.61 -0.27 -0.14
CA CYS A 279 8.56 -1.21 0.21
C CYS A 279 9.10 -2.62 0.40
N GLN A 280 9.96 -3.09 -0.52
CA GLN A 280 10.58 -4.40 -0.42
C GLN A 280 11.41 -4.52 0.87
N LYS A 281 12.23 -3.51 1.19
CA LYS A 281 13.00 -3.48 2.43
C LYS A 281 12.10 -3.59 3.68
N ILE A 282 10.95 -2.93 3.67
CA ILE A 282 9.96 -3.01 4.76
C ILE A 282 9.39 -4.43 4.86
N CYS A 283 8.99 -5.03 3.74
CA CYS A 283 8.47 -6.40 3.72
C CYS A 283 9.53 -7.43 4.17
N ASP A 284 10.76 -7.32 3.65
CA ASP A 284 11.87 -8.20 4.05
C ASP A 284 12.16 -8.08 5.55
N GLN A 285 12.18 -6.85 6.08
CA GLN A 285 12.35 -6.61 7.52
C GLN A 285 11.20 -7.19 8.32
N TRP A 286 9.96 -7.09 7.82
CA TRP A 286 8.78 -7.65 8.47
C TRP A 286 8.83 -9.18 8.56
N ASP A 287 9.22 -9.86 7.49
CA ASP A 287 9.39 -11.31 7.45
C ASP A 287 10.49 -11.78 8.42
N VAL A 288 11.60 -11.02 8.49
CA VAL A 288 12.68 -11.25 9.45
C VAL A 288 12.18 -11.05 10.88
N LEU A 289 11.42 -10.00 11.17
CA LEU A 289 10.83 -9.76 12.49
C LEU A 289 9.90 -10.90 12.89
N GLY A 290 9.03 -11.36 11.99
CA GLY A 290 8.15 -12.51 12.24
C GLY A 290 8.94 -13.77 12.59
N SER A 291 9.98 -14.06 11.81
CA SER A 291 10.86 -15.22 12.02
C SER A 291 11.62 -15.15 13.35
N LEU A 292 12.20 -13.99 13.68
CA LEU A 292 12.90 -13.76 14.94
C LEU A 292 11.97 -13.83 16.15
N THR A 293 10.74 -13.33 16.00
CA THR A 293 9.71 -13.37 17.06
C THR A 293 9.35 -14.81 17.39
N HIS A 294 9.11 -15.63 16.36
CA HIS A 294 8.82 -17.05 16.54
C HIS A 294 10.00 -17.80 17.17
N SER A 295 11.21 -17.61 16.63
CA SER A 295 12.42 -18.25 17.18
C SER A 295 12.69 -17.87 18.64
N ARG A 296 12.44 -16.60 19.01
CA ARG A 296 12.57 -16.16 20.41
C ARG A 296 11.52 -16.81 21.30
N ARG A 297 10.27 -16.93 20.85
CA ARG A 297 9.20 -17.63 21.59
C ARG A 297 9.59 -19.08 21.87
N GLU A 298 10.00 -19.82 20.84
CA GLU A 298 10.43 -21.22 20.99
C GLU A 298 11.59 -21.37 21.99
N ALA A 299 12.57 -20.46 21.94
CA ALA A 299 13.68 -20.46 22.87
C ALA A 299 13.24 -20.18 24.31
N LEU A 300 12.34 -19.20 24.51
CA LEU A 300 11.78 -18.88 25.82
C LEU A 300 10.98 -20.05 26.41
N GLU A 301 10.06 -20.64 25.64
CA GLU A 301 9.24 -21.79 26.05
C GLU A 301 10.12 -23.02 26.35
N LYS A 302 11.16 -23.25 25.54
CA LYS A 302 12.13 -24.32 25.79
C LYS A 302 12.87 -24.11 27.11
N THR A 303 13.38 -22.91 27.37
CA THR A 303 14.09 -22.59 28.61
C THR A 303 13.15 -22.64 29.82
N GLU A 304 11.91 -22.17 29.70
CA GLU A 304 10.89 -22.29 30.75
C GLU A 304 10.69 -23.77 31.13
N LYS A 305 10.42 -24.64 30.15
CA LYS A 305 10.20 -26.07 30.40
C LYS A 305 11.40 -26.75 31.08
N GLN A 306 12.62 -26.36 30.70
CA GLN A 306 13.84 -26.88 31.32
C GLN A 306 13.95 -26.45 32.79
N LEU A 307 13.67 -25.18 33.07
CA LEU A 307 13.66 -24.64 34.42
C LEU A 307 12.54 -25.25 35.28
N GLU A 308 11.36 -25.48 34.73
CA GLU A 308 10.26 -26.18 35.42
C GLU A 308 10.65 -27.62 35.79
N THR A 309 11.28 -28.34 34.86
CA THR A 309 11.76 -29.72 35.13
C THR A 309 12.78 -29.74 36.26
N ILE A 310 13.72 -28.78 36.26
CA ILE A 310 14.72 -28.64 37.33
C ILE A 310 14.06 -28.31 38.67
N ASP A 311 13.06 -27.42 38.67
CA ASP A 311 12.30 -27.02 39.86
C ASP A 311 11.55 -28.20 40.48
N GLU A 312 10.90 -29.02 39.65
CA GLU A 312 10.23 -30.26 40.06
C GLU A 312 11.21 -31.26 40.70
N LEU A 313 12.38 -31.46 40.08
CA LEU A 313 13.44 -32.32 40.63
C LEU A 313 13.97 -31.78 41.97
N HIS A 314 14.15 -30.46 42.09
CA HIS A 314 14.54 -29.84 43.35
C HIS A 314 13.50 -30.08 44.46
N LEU A 315 12.21 -29.97 44.14
CA LEU A 315 11.13 -30.24 45.08
C LEU A 315 11.08 -31.72 45.47
N GLU A 316 11.26 -32.64 44.52
CA GLU A 316 11.30 -34.09 44.78
C GLU A 316 12.48 -34.45 45.69
N TYR A 317 13.66 -33.91 45.40
CA TYR A 317 14.84 -34.06 46.26
C TYR A 317 14.54 -33.59 47.68
N ALA A 318 13.98 -32.39 47.86
CA ALA A 318 13.67 -31.85 49.18
C ALA A 318 12.67 -32.74 49.94
N LYS A 319 11.64 -33.23 49.25
CA LYS A 319 10.60 -34.10 49.81
C LYS A 319 11.17 -35.44 50.31
N ARG A 320 12.17 -36.00 49.65
CA ARG A 320 12.81 -37.28 50.02
C ARG A 320 13.97 -37.10 51.00
N ALA A 321 14.76 -36.05 50.82
CA ALA A 321 15.92 -35.74 51.66
C ALA A 321 15.52 -35.42 53.09
N ALA A 322 14.40 -34.73 53.33
CA ALA A 322 13.95 -34.38 54.68
C ALA A 322 13.66 -35.60 55.58
N PRO A 323 12.78 -36.56 55.20
CA PRO A 323 12.55 -37.75 56.02
C PRO A 323 13.78 -38.66 56.09
N PHE A 324 14.58 -38.77 55.02
CA PHE A 324 15.80 -39.56 55.04
C PHE A 324 16.85 -38.96 55.99
N ASN A 325 16.98 -37.64 56.03
CA ASN A 325 17.84 -36.93 56.97
C ASN A 325 17.41 -37.17 58.42
N ASN A 326 16.11 -37.15 58.71
CA ASN A 326 15.58 -37.44 60.05
C ASN A 326 15.85 -38.90 60.44
N TRP A 327 15.64 -39.84 59.52
CA TRP A 327 15.98 -41.25 59.75
C TRP A 327 17.46 -41.43 60.10
N MET A 328 18.37 -40.74 59.41
CA MET A 328 19.80 -40.80 59.75
C MET A 328 20.10 -40.20 61.13
N GLU A 329 19.44 -39.11 61.53
CA GLU A 329 19.62 -38.55 62.88
C GLU A 329 19.14 -39.52 63.97
N SER A 330 17.92 -40.06 63.83
CA SER A 330 17.40 -41.05 64.78
C SER A 330 18.27 -42.32 64.82
N ALA A 331 18.73 -42.81 63.67
CA ALA A 331 19.63 -43.96 63.62
C ALA A 331 20.96 -43.68 64.33
N MET A 332 21.52 -42.47 64.22
CA MET A 332 22.72 -42.09 64.96
C MET A 332 22.45 -42.04 66.47
N GLU A 333 21.32 -41.51 66.90
CA GLU A 333 20.90 -41.49 68.30
C GLU A 333 20.76 -42.93 68.85
N ASP A 334 20.02 -43.80 68.17
CA ASP A 334 19.77 -45.19 68.58
C ASP A 334 21.07 -46.01 68.68
N LEU A 335 21.99 -45.83 67.72
CA LEU A 335 23.30 -46.52 67.72
C LEU A 335 24.19 -46.06 68.89
N GLN A 336 24.02 -44.83 69.35
CA GLN A 336 24.77 -44.24 70.46
C GLN A 336 24.06 -44.36 71.80
N ASP A 337 22.83 -44.86 71.84
CA ASP A 337 22.01 -44.93 73.04
C ASP A 337 22.65 -45.83 74.12
N MET A 338 22.64 -45.38 75.36
CA MET A 338 23.25 -46.12 76.45
C MET A 338 22.25 -47.14 77.00
N PHE A 339 22.61 -48.41 77.02
CA PHE A 339 21.75 -49.48 77.51
C PHE A 339 22.28 -50.10 78.80
N ILE A 340 21.35 -50.56 79.65
CA ILE A 340 21.63 -51.31 80.88
C ILE A 340 20.80 -52.59 80.81
N VAL A 341 21.46 -53.73 80.97
CA VAL A 341 20.84 -55.07 80.94
C VAL A 341 21.25 -55.87 82.16
N HIS A 342 20.36 -56.76 82.61
CA HIS A 342 20.50 -57.57 83.82
C HIS A 342 20.32 -59.06 83.57
N THR A 343 19.84 -59.44 82.38
CA THR A 343 19.63 -60.82 81.94
C THR A 343 20.20 -61.08 80.55
N THR A 344 20.41 -62.37 80.23
CA THR A 344 20.85 -62.79 78.89
C THR A 344 19.75 -62.57 77.84
N GLU A 345 18.47 -62.66 78.22
CA GLU A 345 17.34 -62.45 77.31
C GLU A 345 17.23 -60.98 76.87
N GLU A 346 17.45 -60.02 77.77
CA GLU A 346 17.43 -58.59 77.45
C GLU A 346 18.49 -58.20 76.41
N ILE A 347 19.72 -58.71 76.57
CA ILE A 347 20.81 -58.42 75.61
C ILE A 347 20.59 -59.14 74.27
N GLU A 348 20.02 -60.35 74.27
CA GLU A 348 19.63 -61.05 73.02
C GLU A 348 18.53 -60.28 72.27
N GLY A 349 17.58 -59.67 72.98
CA GLY A 349 16.58 -58.78 72.41
C GLY A 349 17.20 -57.56 71.72
N LEU A 350 18.16 -56.89 72.37
CA LEU A 350 18.89 -55.75 71.78
C LEU A 350 19.72 -56.14 70.56
N ILE A 351 20.38 -57.30 70.58
CA ILE A 351 21.12 -57.84 69.43
C ILE A 351 20.17 -58.09 68.27
N THR A 352 19.04 -58.74 68.54
CA THR A 352 18.02 -59.02 67.52
C THR A 352 17.49 -57.73 66.88
N ALA A 353 17.19 -56.71 67.69
CA ALA A 353 16.77 -55.39 67.19
C ALA A 353 17.86 -54.73 66.34
N HIS A 354 19.12 -54.83 66.74
CA HIS A 354 20.24 -54.28 65.97
C HIS A 354 20.45 -55.03 64.64
N ASP A 355 20.30 -56.35 64.62
CA ASP A 355 20.35 -57.15 63.39
C ASP A 355 19.20 -56.79 62.44
N GLN A 356 17.99 -56.58 62.97
CA GLN A 356 16.86 -56.07 62.20
C GLN A 356 17.15 -54.68 61.62
N PHE A 357 17.72 -53.77 62.40
CA PHE A 357 18.15 -52.45 61.90
C PHE A 357 19.18 -52.61 60.76
N LYS A 358 20.22 -53.43 60.93
CA LYS A 358 21.23 -53.69 59.88
C LYS A 358 20.60 -54.23 58.59
N SER A 359 19.54 -55.04 58.69
CA SER A 359 18.82 -55.55 57.51
C SER A 359 18.14 -54.44 56.68
N THR A 360 17.86 -53.28 57.28
CA THR A 360 17.26 -52.11 56.58
C THR A 360 18.30 -51.23 55.87
N LEU A 361 19.59 -51.35 56.23
CA LEU A 361 20.65 -50.50 55.67
C LEU A 361 20.81 -50.61 54.14
N PRO A 362 20.67 -51.78 53.49
CA PRO A 362 20.74 -51.87 52.03
C PRO A 362 19.66 -51.05 51.33
N ASP A 363 18.43 -51.09 51.86
CA ASP A 363 17.31 -50.31 51.30
C ASP A 363 17.46 -48.82 51.59
N ALA A 364 17.97 -48.46 52.77
CA ALA A 364 18.36 -47.07 53.07
C ALA A 364 19.47 -46.55 52.14
N ASN A 365 20.44 -47.40 51.75
CA ASN A 365 21.46 -47.01 50.76
C ASN A 365 20.84 -46.82 49.36
N LYS A 366 19.88 -47.65 48.95
CA LYS A 366 19.15 -47.45 47.69
C LYS A 366 18.39 -46.12 47.70
N GLU A 367 17.77 -45.76 48.82
CA GLU A 367 17.09 -44.47 48.97
C GLU A 367 18.09 -43.31 48.88
N ARG A 368 19.25 -43.41 49.53
CA ARG A 368 20.35 -42.43 49.40
C ARG A 368 20.77 -42.26 47.95
N GLU A 369 21.03 -43.35 47.24
CA GLU A 369 21.45 -43.32 45.83
C GLU A 369 20.39 -42.69 44.94
N ALA A 370 19.10 -43.00 45.17
CA ALA A 370 18.00 -42.39 44.43
C ALA A 370 17.88 -40.88 44.71
N ILE A 371 18.01 -40.44 45.96
CA ILE A 371 18.01 -39.01 46.33
C ILE A 371 19.17 -38.28 45.64
N LEU A 372 20.38 -38.83 45.70
CA LEU A 372 21.55 -38.24 45.03
C LEU A 372 21.40 -38.23 43.51
N GLY A 373 20.77 -39.26 42.94
CA GLY A 373 20.44 -39.35 41.52
C GLY A 373 19.56 -38.21 41.03
N ILE A 374 18.55 -37.79 41.82
CA ILE A 374 17.68 -36.65 41.49
C ILE A 374 18.50 -35.36 41.35
N GLN A 375 19.40 -35.07 42.31
CA GLN A 375 20.24 -33.87 42.23
C GLN A 375 21.20 -33.93 41.04
N GLN A 376 21.75 -35.10 40.73
CA GLN A 376 22.61 -35.30 39.56
C GLN A 376 21.84 -35.11 38.25
N GLU A 377 20.58 -35.53 38.19
CA GLU A 377 19.70 -35.28 37.04
C GLU A 377 19.49 -33.78 36.82
N ALA A 378 19.11 -33.06 37.88
CA ALA A 378 18.88 -31.62 37.81
C ALA A 378 20.14 -30.86 37.33
N GLN A 379 21.31 -31.23 37.86
CA GLN A 379 22.59 -30.66 37.43
C GLN A 379 22.90 -31.00 35.98
N ARG A 380 22.64 -32.24 35.54
CA ARG A 380 22.89 -32.67 34.16
C ARG A 380 22.04 -31.91 33.16
N ILE A 381 20.75 -31.71 33.47
CA ILE A 381 19.85 -30.92 32.62
C ILE A 381 20.36 -29.48 32.52
N ALA A 382 20.82 -28.89 33.62
CA ALA A 382 21.37 -27.55 33.60
C ALA A 382 22.65 -27.46 32.75
N ASP A 383 23.60 -28.38 32.95
CA ASP A 383 24.88 -28.41 32.22
C ASP A 383 24.70 -28.60 30.72
N LEU A 384 23.82 -29.53 30.30
CA LEU A 384 23.54 -29.80 28.90
C LEU A 384 22.90 -28.61 28.16
N ASN A 385 22.22 -27.73 28.89
CA ASN A 385 21.51 -26.59 28.33
C ASN A 385 22.17 -25.25 28.65
N GLY A 386 23.34 -25.24 29.29
CA GLY A 386 24.07 -24.03 29.65
C GLY A 386 23.37 -23.16 30.70
N ILE A 387 22.44 -23.73 31.48
CA ILE A 387 21.69 -23.02 32.52
C ILE A 387 22.57 -22.91 33.76
N LYS A 388 22.71 -21.69 34.29
CA LYS A 388 23.41 -21.48 35.55
C LYS A 388 22.46 -21.69 36.73
N LEU A 389 22.54 -22.85 37.37
CA LEU A 389 21.84 -23.07 38.63
C LEU A 389 22.41 -22.18 39.73
N ALA A 390 21.53 -21.51 40.48
CA ALA A 390 21.90 -21.00 41.79
C ALA A 390 22.26 -22.20 42.66
N GLY A 391 23.50 -22.26 43.15
CA GLY A 391 24.14 -23.50 43.64
C GLY A 391 23.51 -24.22 44.84
N ASN A 392 22.31 -23.82 45.31
CA ASN A 392 21.58 -24.49 46.39
C ASN A 392 20.12 -24.70 46.00
N ASN A 393 19.57 -25.84 46.41
CA ASN A 393 18.15 -26.17 46.27
C ASN A 393 17.29 -25.18 47.09
N PRO A 394 16.29 -24.49 46.49
CA PRO A 394 15.46 -23.51 47.21
C PRO A 394 14.56 -24.09 48.30
N TYR A 395 14.28 -25.39 48.26
CA TYR A 395 13.27 -26.05 49.09
C TYR A 395 13.84 -26.79 50.32
N THR A 396 15.16 -26.92 50.42
CA THR A 396 15.80 -27.61 51.55
C THR A 396 17.22 -27.12 51.79
N SER A 397 17.63 -27.11 53.07
CA SER A 397 19.03 -26.87 53.47
C SER A 397 19.88 -28.15 53.46
N VAL A 398 19.28 -29.32 53.27
CA VAL A 398 19.97 -30.62 53.30
C VAL A 398 20.67 -30.86 51.96
N THR A 399 21.97 -30.59 51.90
CA THR A 399 22.76 -30.79 50.67
C THR A 399 23.19 -32.25 50.49
N PRO A 400 23.57 -32.66 49.27
CA PRO A 400 24.14 -33.98 49.01
C PRO A 400 25.35 -34.30 49.90
N HIS A 401 26.16 -33.28 50.22
CA HIS A 401 27.28 -33.42 51.13
C HIS A 401 26.82 -33.75 52.55
N ILE A 402 25.79 -33.07 53.07
CA ILE A 402 25.25 -33.36 54.41
C ILE A 402 24.74 -34.80 54.47
N ILE A 403 24.02 -35.24 53.44
CA ILE A 403 23.52 -36.62 53.34
C ILE A 403 24.67 -37.63 53.39
N ASN A 404 25.70 -37.46 52.55
CA ASN A 404 26.83 -38.39 52.51
C ASN A 404 27.61 -38.41 53.83
N SER A 405 27.85 -37.25 54.44
CA SER A 405 28.58 -37.16 55.71
C SER A 405 27.82 -37.86 56.85
N LYS A 406 26.49 -37.68 56.94
CA LYS A 406 25.66 -38.37 57.92
C LYS A 406 25.59 -39.87 57.66
N TRP A 407 25.49 -40.28 56.40
CA TRP A 407 25.51 -41.69 56.02
C TRP A 407 26.81 -42.38 56.43
N GLU A 408 27.96 -41.75 56.18
CA GLU A 408 29.27 -42.25 56.63
C GLU A 408 29.34 -42.37 58.15
N ARG A 409 28.76 -41.41 58.89
CA ARG A 409 28.67 -41.44 60.35
C ARG A 409 27.86 -42.64 60.84
N VAL A 410 26.69 -42.90 60.26
CA VAL A 410 25.87 -44.08 60.57
C VAL A 410 26.67 -45.36 60.30
N GLN A 411 27.29 -45.48 59.13
CA GLN A 411 28.13 -46.64 58.75
C GLN A 411 29.29 -46.88 59.72
N GLN A 412 29.88 -45.83 60.29
CA GLN A 412 30.93 -45.95 61.31
C GLN A 412 30.42 -46.37 62.70
N LEU A 413 29.16 -46.04 63.02
CA LEU A 413 28.55 -46.34 64.32
C LEU A 413 28.03 -47.78 64.41
N VAL A 414 27.55 -48.34 63.30
CA VAL A 414 27.06 -49.74 63.23
C VAL A 414 28.07 -50.74 63.79
N PRO A 415 29.32 -50.84 63.30
CA PRO A 415 30.28 -51.82 63.82
C PRO A 415 30.66 -51.52 65.28
N LYS A 416 30.63 -50.25 65.72
CA LYS A 416 30.89 -49.91 67.13
C LYS A 416 29.77 -50.42 68.04
N ARG A 417 28.52 -50.33 67.58
CA ARG A 417 27.36 -50.87 68.30
C ARG A 417 27.40 -52.39 68.38
N ASP A 418 27.77 -53.06 67.28
CA ASP A 418 27.98 -54.52 67.26
C ASP A 418 28.98 -54.94 68.36
N HIS A 419 30.15 -54.30 68.43
CA HIS A 419 31.16 -54.61 69.44
C HIS A 419 30.65 -54.38 70.87
N ALA A 420 29.98 -53.26 71.13
CA ALA A 420 29.43 -52.94 72.45
C ALA A 420 28.38 -53.96 72.92
N LEU A 421 27.51 -54.43 72.00
CA LEU A 421 26.51 -55.45 72.29
C LEU A 421 27.14 -56.82 72.54
N LEU A 422 28.15 -57.21 71.75
CA LEU A 422 28.88 -58.47 71.94
C LEU A 422 29.65 -58.51 73.26
N ASP A 423 30.32 -57.42 73.63
CA ASP A 423 31.03 -57.29 74.90
C ASP A 423 30.06 -57.46 76.08
N GLU A 424 28.89 -56.81 76.02
CA GLU A 424 27.87 -56.93 77.06
C GLU A 424 27.24 -58.33 77.09
N GLN A 425 27.00 -58.95 75.93
CA GLN A 425 26.54 -60.33 75.85
C GLN A 425 27.51 -61.29 76.53
N SER A 426 28.82 -61.15 76.27
CA SER A 426 29.86 -61.95 76.93
C SER A 426 29.85 -61.77 78.44
N LYS A 427 29.64 -60.53 78.94
CA LYS A 427 29.49 -60.27 80.38
C LYS A 427 28.26 -60.94 80.96
N GLN A 428 27.09 -60.80 80.34
CA GLN A 428 25.85 -61.42 80.85
C GLN A 428 25.90 -62.95 80.82
N GLN A 429 26.49 -63.54 79.77
CA GLN A 429 26.75 -64.99 79.73
C GLN A 429 27.70 -65.43 80.84
N SER A 430 28.73 -64.64 81.16
CA SER A 430 29.65 -64.92 82.28
C SER A 430 28.92 -64.83 83.63
N ASN A 431 28.10 -63.80 83.83
CA ASN A 431 27.27 -63.64 85.02
C ASN A 431 26.32 -64.83 85.21
N GLU A 432 25.65 -65.28 84.15
CA GLU A 432 24.76 -66.44 84.19
C GLU A 432 25.51 -67.74 84.50
N ARG A 433 26.72 -67.93 83.95
CA ARG A 433 27.59 -69.06 84.33
C ARG A 433 27.94 -69.03 85.81
N LEU A 434 28.29 -67.87 86.36
CA LEU A 434 28.59 -67.71 87.79
C LEU A 434 27.36 -68.00 88.66
N ARG A 435 26.17 -67.50 88.27
CA ARG A 435 24.90 -67.80 88.96
C ARG A 435 24.62 -69.31 88.98
N ARG A 436 24.79 -69.98 87.84
CA ARG A 436 24.61 -71.45 87.73
C ARG A 436 25.64 -72.22 88.55
N GLN A 437 26.90 -71.81 88.55
CA GLN A 437 27.95 -72.44 89.35
C GLN A 437 27.66 -72.30 90.85
N PHE A 438 27.32 -71.09 91.30
CA PHE A 438 26.94 -70.85 92.69
C PHE A 438 25.71 -71.67 93.08
N ALA A 439 24.64 -71.63 92.28
CA ALA A 439 23.43 -72.41 92.53
C ALA A 439 23.73 -73.91 92.56
N GLY A 440 24.53 -74.42 91.63
CA GLY A 440 24.93 -75.84 91.61
C GLY A 440 25.64 -76.27 92.89
N GLN A 441 26.56 -75.46 93.40
CA GLN A 441 27.26 -75.74 94.66
C GLN A 441 26.35 -75.57 95.88
N ALA A 442 25.61 -74.46 95.94
CA ALA A 442 24.71 -74.14 97.05
C ALA A 442 23.56 -75.14 97.18
N ASN A 443 23.02 -75.65 96.07
CA ASN A 443 21.97 -76.67 96.06
C ASN A 443 22.46 -78.04 96.55
N ILE A 444 23.77 -78.29 96.57
CA ILE A 444 24.38 -79.48 97.19
C ILE A 444 24.62 -79.22 98.68
N VAL A 445 25.22 -78.07 99.01
CA VAL A 445 25.63 -77.72 100.38
C VAL A 445 24.45 -77.42 101.29
N GLY A 446 23.41 -76.74 100.80
CA GLY A 446 22.22 -76.37 101.57
C GLY A 446 21.51 -77.57 102.19
N PRO A 447 21.07 -78.55 101.38
CA PRO A 447 20.49 -79.79 101.90
C PRO A 447 21.44 -80.54 102.84
N TRP A 448 22.75 -80.57 102.54
CA TRP A 448 23.76 -81.21 103.40
C TRP A 448 23.83 -80.56 104.80
N ILE A 449 23.79 -79.23 104.90
CA ILE A 449 23.73 -78.52 106.19
C ILE A 449 22.43 -78.87 106.91
N GLN A 450 21.30 -78.86 106.21
CA GLN A 450 20.00 -79.17 106.79
C GLN A 450 19.92 -80.61 107.34
N THR A 451 20.52 -81.58 106.63
CA THR A 451 20.62 -82.98 107.10
C THR A 451 21.56 -83.17 108.29
N LYS A 452 22.38 -82.16 108.63
CA LYS A 452 23.32 -82.19 109.75
C LYS A 452 22.82 -81.39 110.97
N MET A 453 21.78 -80.58 110.81
CA MET A 453 21.17 -79.78 111.87
C MET A 453 19.87 -80.40 112.41
N GLU A 454 19.22 -81.27 111.65
CA GLU A 454 18.29 -82.30 112.14
C GLU A 454 19.07 -83.50 112.71
#